data_AF-A0A2V8GDV4-F1
#
_entry.id   AF-A0A2V8GDV4-F1
#
_cell.length_a   1.000
_cell.length_b   1.000
_cell.length_c   1.000
_cell.angle_alpha   90.00
_cell.angle_beta   90.00
_cell.angle_gamma   90.00
#
_symmetry.space_group_name_H-M   'P 1'
#
loop_
_entity.id
_entity.type
_entity.pdbx_description
1 polymer ?
#
loop_
_entity_poly.entity_id
_entity_poly.type
_entity_poly.pdbx_seq_one_letter_code
_entity_poly.pdbx_strand_id
1 'polypeptide(L)'
;RARLTPQAVDREGIGPAIARAAMAARSRGARVRLVASAERTATGVATSVRPTELAESDLLAGLRGTANALVLKTDLLGEIAICQLGGGLTQTAYALLSDLVTVRRRQPPARRQAAPDRIP
;
A
#
# COMPACT_ATOMS: atom_id res chain seq x y z
N ARG A 1 -6.91 2.55 -15.88
CA ARG A 1 -5.68 1.94 -15.33
C ARG A 1 -4.48 2.81 -15.70
N ALA A 2 -3.55 3.05 -14.79
CA ALA A 2 -2.39 3.94 -15.03
C ALA A 2 -1.23 3.32 -15.83
N ARG A 3 -1.26 2.00 -16.14
CA ARG A 3 -0.22 1.26 -16.89
C ARG A 3 1.21 1.62 -16.45
N LEU A 4 1.50 1.49 -15.15
CA LEU A 4 2.81 1.72 -14.55
C LEU A 4 3.49 0.40 -14.20
N THR A 5 4.82 0.37 -14.28
CA THR A 5 5.66 -0.74 -13.81
C THR A 5 6.53 -0.27 -12.63
N PRO A 6 7.06 -1.17 -11.79
CA PRO A 6 7.94 -0.79 -10.68
C PRO A 6 9.17 0.01 -11.13
N GLN A 7 9.67 -0.22 -12.35
CA GLN A 7 10.83 0.50 -12.90
C GLN A 7 10.52 1.96 -13.19
N ALA A 8 9.26 2.32 -13.43
CA ALA A 8 8.80 3.69 -13.69
C ALA A 8 8.65 4.53 -12.41
N VAL A 9 8.85 3.94 -11.22
CA VAL A 9 8.75 4.63 -9.93
C VAL A 9 10.11 5.24 -9.58
N ASP A 10 10.14 6.56 -9.35
CA ASP A 10 11.31 7.27 -8.83
C ASP A 10 11.62 6.80 -7.41
N ARG A 11 12.89 6.50 -7.12
CA ARG A 11 13.28 5.76 -5.92
C ARG A 11 14.56 6.28 -5.30
N GLU A 12 14.45 6.67 -4.04
CA GLU A 12 15.57 6.96 -3.17
C GLU A 12 15.51 6.07 -1.92
N GLY A 13 16.63 5.41 -1.62
CA GLY A 13 16.75 4.50 -0.48
C GLY A 13 17.07 5.19 0.84
N ILE A 14 17.06 4.41 1.92
CA ILE A 14 17.47 4.87 3.26
C ILE A 14 18.94 4.54 3.52
N GLY A 15 19.83 5.48 3.16
CA GLY A 15 21.28 5.36 3.40
C GLY A 15 21.75 6.01 4.71
N PRO A 16 23.06 5.93 5.03
CA PRO A 16 23.63 6.54 6.23
C PRO A 16 23.40 8.06 6.35
N ALA A 17 23.40 8.78 5.23
CA ALA A 17 23.10 10.21 5.21
C ALA A 17 21.66 10.50 5.65
N ILE A 18 20.70 9.70 5.17
CA ILE A 18 19.28 9.80 5.53
C ILE A 18 19.07 9.44 7.01
N ALA A 19 19.80 8.45 7.53
CA ALA A 19 19.76 8.13 8.95
C ALA A 19 20.19 9.32 9.83
N ARG A 20 21.24 10.04 9.43
CA ARG A 20 21.66 11.28 10.12
C ARG A 20 20.60 12.38 10.01
N ALA A 21 20.03 12.57 8.82
CA ALA A 21 18.96 13.54 8.61
C ALA A 21 17.73 13.22 9.47
N ALA A 22 17.36 11.94 9.60
CA ALA A 22 16.26 11.49 10.45
C ALA A 22 16.47 11.81 11.94
N MET A 23 17.71 11.64 12.43
CA MET A 23 18.06 12.03 13.80
C MET A 23 17.98 13.55 14.00
N ALA A 24 18.46 14.33 13.03
CA ALA A 24 18.39 15.80 13.08
C ALA A 24 16.96 16.34 12.96
N ALA A 25 16.10 15.72 12.15
CA ALA A 25 14.69 16.10 12.02
C ALA A 25 13.94 15.96 13.35
N ARG A 26 14.32 14.96 14.15
CA ARG A 26 13.69 14.69 15.44
C ARG A 26 13.86 15.83 16.45
N SER A 27 14.98 16.55 16.42
CA SER A 27 15.17 17.72 17.30
C SER A 27 14.37 18.95 16.86
N ARG A 28 13.82 18.95 15.64
CA ARG A 28 12.98 20.03 15.09
C ARG A 28 11.48 19.74 15.13
N GLY A 29 11.05 18.69 15.83
CA GLY A 29 9.63 18.30 15.84
C GLY A 29 9.17 17.69 14.50
N ALA A 30 10.08 17.02 13.79
CA ALA A 30 9.78 16.31 12.55
C ALA A 30 10.23 14.85 12.61
N ARG A 31 9.79 14.03 11.66
CA ARG A 31 10.18 12.62 11.50
C ARG A 31 10.42 12.34 10.03
N VAL A 32 11.52 11.67 9.71
CA VAL A 32 11.76 11.18 8.34
C VAL A 32 11.12 9.81 8.16
N ARG A 33 10.35 9.62 7.10
CA ARG A 33 9.72 8.35 6.69
C ARG A 33 10.06 8.02 5.25
N LEU A 34 10.19 6.73 4.94
CA LEU A 34 10.21 6.28 3.55
C LEU A 34 8.76 6.22 3.04
N VAL A 35 8.36 7.20 2.24
CA VAL A 35 6.98 7.35 1.77
C VAL A 35 6.89 6.94 0.32
N ALA A 36 5.98 6.00 0.04
CA ALA A 36 5.52 5.72 -1.31
C ALA A 36 4.35 6.66 -1.63
N SER A 37 4.45 7.40 -2.72
CA SER A 37 3.41 8.35 -3.15
C SER A 37 3.03 8.11 -4.61
N ALA A 38 1.76 8.38 -4.92
CA ALA A 38 1.24 8.40 -6.26
C ALA A 38 0.22 9.54 -6.38
N GLU A 39 0.42 10.44 -7.34
CA GLU A 39 -0.43 11.62 -7.53
C GLU A 39 -0.90 11.70 -8.97
N ARG A 40 -2.18 12.00 -9.18
CA ARG A 40 -2.72 12.28 -10.51
C ARG A 40 -2.34 13.71 -10.90
N THR A 41 -1.64 13.86 -12.00
CA THR A 41 -1.28 15.15 -12.60
C THR A 41 -2.07 15.38 -13.89
N ALA A 42 -1.95 16.57 -14.49
CA ALA A 42 -2.57 16.87 -15.79
C ALA A 42 -2.09 15.95 -16.93
N THR A 43 -0.86 15.42 -16.83
CA THR A 43 -0.21 14.61 -17.88
C THR A 43 -0.14 13.13 -17.56
N GLY A 44 -0.57 12.69 -16.36
CA GLY A 44 -0.52 11.28 -15.99
C GLY A 44 -0.56 11.03 -14.49
N VAL A 45 0.26 10.09 -14.02
CA VAL A 45 0.43 9.77 -12.61
C VAL A 45 1.91 9.88 -12.27
N ALA A 46 2.24 10.78 -11.34
CA ALA A 46 3.58 10.87 -10.77
C ALA A 46 3.71 9.85 -9.62
N THR A 47 4.82 9.12 -9.55
CA THR A 47 5.04 8.10 -8.51
C THR A 47 6.45 8.15 -7.98
N SER A 48 6.60 8.03 -6.65
CA SER A 48 7.90 8.02 -6.00
C SER A 48 7.91 7.15 -4.75
N VAL A 49 9.09 6.66 -4.36
CA VAL A 49 9.38 6.13 -3.03
C VAL A 49 10.65 6.82 -2.52
N ARG A 50 10.54 7.67 -1.51
CA ARG A 50 11.69 8.46 -1.04
C ARG A 50 11.59 8.83 0.45
N PRO A 51 12.74 9.07 1.12
CA PRO A 51 12.75 9.67 2.44
C PRO A 51 12.05 11.03 2.41
N THR A 52 11.08 11.23 3.29
CA THR A 52 10.27 12.45 3.39
C THR A 52 10.26 12.90 4.84
N GLU A 53 10.65 14.14 5.08
CA GLU A 53 10.53 14.77 6.40
C GLU A 53 9.08 15.22 6.60
N LEU A 54 8.46 14.71 7.66
CA LEU A 54 7.06 14.94 8.00
C LEU A 54 7.00 15.67 9.35
N ALA A 55 6.09 16.64 9.46
CA ALA A 55 5.80 17.28 10.74
C ALA A 55 5.32 16.24 11.76
N GLU A 56 5.57 16.47 13.05
CA GLU A 56 5.14 15.54 14.10
C GLU A 56 3.62 15.35 14.18
N SER A 57 2.85 16.34 13.70
CA SER A 57 1.39 16.26 13.57
C SER A 57 0.90 15.41 12.39
N ASP A 58 1.78 15.00 11.47
CA ASP A 58 1.43 14.18 10.31
C ASP A 58 1.08 12.75 10.74
N LEU A 59 0.01 12.19 10.18
CA LEU A 59 -0.46 10.83 10.52
C LEU A 59 0.62 9.77 10.28
N LEU A 60 1.38 9.88 9.19
CA LEU A 60 2.46 8.95 8.87
C LEU A 60 3.66 9.14 9.81
N ALA A 61 3.86 10.34 10.35
CA ALA A 61 4.90 10.61 11.35
C ALA A 61 4.63 9.92 12.70
N GLY A 62 3.36 9.60 13.02
CA GLY A 62 2.96 8.92 14.24
C GLY A 62 3.23 7.41 14.29
N LEU A 63 3.31 6.72 13.14
CA LEU A 63 3.38 5.25 13.07
C LEU A 63 4.64 4.67 13.73
N ARG A 64 4.62 3.47 14.31
CA ARG A 64 5.81 2.87 14.95
C ARG A 64 5.94 1.39 14.62
N GLY A 65 7.14 0.85 14.77
CA GLY A 65 7.42 -0.57 14.53
C GLY A 65 7.05 -1.00 13.11
N THR A 66 6.24 -2.05 13.01
CA THR A 66 5.77 -2.63 11.74
C THR A 66 4.47 -2.02 11.23
N ALA A 67 3.98 -0.95 11.87
CA ALA A 67 2.78 -0.26 11.43
C ALA A 67 2.98 0.39 10.06
N ASN A 68 1.91 0.36 9.29
CA ASN A 68 1.82 0.88 7.93
C ASN A 68 0.48 1.60 7.76
N ALA A 69 0.44 2.61 6.90
CA ALA A 69 -0.79 3.32 6.59
C ALA A 69 -0.83 3.76 5.13
N LEU A 70 -2.05 3.93 4.64
CA LEU A 70 -2.37 4.50 3.35
C LEU A 70 -3.18 5.77 3.57
N VAL A 71 -2.68 6.89 3.06
CA VAL A 71 -3.38 8.17 3.06
C VAL A 71 -3.87 8.44 1.64
N LEU A 72 -5.17 8.65 1.50
CA LEU A 72 -5.84 9.02 0.26
C LEU A 72 -6.32 10.46 0.38
N LYS A 73 -5.79 11.33 -0.48
CA LYS A 73 -6.29 12.69 -0.64
C LYS A 73 -7.32 12.70 -1.76
N THR A 74 -8.51 13.15 -1.44
CA THR A 74 -9.65 13.22 -2.36
C THR A 74 -10.10 14.67 -2.50
N ASP A 75 -10.77 14.97 -3.60
CA ASP A 75 -11.32 16.28 -3.92
C ASP A 75 -12.52 16.66 -3.02
N LEU A 76 -13.39 15.69 -2.70
CA LEU A 76 -14.62 15.94 -1.96
C LEU A 76 -14.58 15.47 -0.50
N LEU A 77 -14.04 14.27 -0.24
CA LEU A 77 -14.03 13.69 1.11
C LEU A 77 -12.82 14.13 1.93
N GLY A 78 -11.95 14.98 1.36
CA GLY A 78 -10.69 15.38 1.97
C GLY A 78 -9.73 14.21 2.12
N GLU A 79 -9.07 14.13 3.27
CA GLU A 79 -8.03 13.15 3.56
C GLU A 79 -8.61 11.94 4.33
N ILE A 80 -8.41 10.74 3.79
CA ILE A 80 -8.80 9.47 4.41
C ILE A 80 -7.54 8.66 4.69
N ALA A 81 -7.39 8.19 5.93
CA ALA A 81 -6.28 7.34 6.32
C ALA A 81 -6.76 5.94 6.73
N ILE A 82 -6.09 4.91 6.22
CA ILE A 82 -6.25 3.52 6.64
C ILE A 82 -4.96 3.10 7.31
N CYS A 83 -5.03 2.79 8.60
CA CYS A 83 -3.86 2.44 9.41
C CYS A 83 -3.93 0.96 9.82
N GLN A 84 -2.85 0.24 9.55
CA GLN A 84 -2.58 -1.06 10.15
C GLN A 84 -1.50 -0.86 11.21
N LEU A 85 -1.89 -0.97 12.49
CA LEU A 85 -0.99 -0.70 13.62
C LEU A 85 -0.06 -1.89 13.95
N GLY A 86 -0.29 -3.03 13.31
CA GLY A 86 0.53 -4.23 13.44
C GLY A 86 0.17 -5.23 12.35
N GLY A 87 1.17 -5.99 11.93
CA GLY A 87 1.02 -6.98 10.88
C GLY A 87 1.95 -8.16 11.13
N GLY A 88 1.56 -9.31 10.60
CA GLY A 88 2.28 -10.56 10.73
C GLY A 88 1.87 -11.53 9.64
N LEU A 89 2.44 -12.73 9.68
CA LEU A 89 2.23 -13.75 8.65
C LEU A 89 0.74 -14.11 8.49
N THR A 90 -0.02 -14.15 9.59
CA THR A 90 -1.46 -14.47 9.57
C THR A 90 -2.26 -13.47 8.74
N GLN A 91 -2.02 -12.17 8.91
CA GLN A 91 -2.71 -11.11 8.15
C GLN A 91 -2.39 -11.22 6.65
N THR A 92 -1.12 -11.46 6.32
CA THR A 92 -0.68 -11.69 4.93
C THR A 92 -1.34 -12.93 4.33
N ALA A 93 -1.40 -14.05 5.08
CA ALA A 93 -2.05 -15.27 4.65
C ALA A 93 -3.56 -15.10 4.46
N TYR A 94 -4.20 -14.33 5.34
CA TYR A 94 -5.63 -14.03 5.24
C TYR A 94 -5.96 -13.22 3.98
N ALA A 95 -5.11 -12.26 3.59
CA ALA A 95 -5.28 -11.51 2.35
C ALA A 95 -5.31 -12.46 1.13
N LEU A 96 -4.38 -13.42 1.07
CA LEU A 96 -4.34 -14.43 0.01
C LEU A 96 -5.60 -15.31 -0.01
N LEU A 97 -6.06 -15.78 1.16
CA LEU A 97 -7.28 -16.58 1.27
C LEU A 97 -8.51 -15.80 0.80
N SER A 98 -8.64 -14.55 1.22
CA SER A 98 -9.73 -13.65 0.81
C SER A 98 -9.76 -13.47 -0.70
N ASP A 99 -8.60 -13.28 -1.33
CA ASP A 99 -8.48 -13.17 -2.77
C ASP A 99 -8.90 -14.47 -3.48
N LEU A 100 -8.48 -15.64 -2.97
CA LEU A 100 -8.89 -16.94 -3.53
C LEU A 100 -10.40 -17.15 -3.47
N VAL A 101 -11.03 -16.84 -2.34
CA VAL A 101 -12.50 -16.91 -2.18
C VAL A 101 -13.17 -15.94 -3.15
N THR A 102 -12.63 -14.73 -3.31
CA THR A 102 -13.15 -13.71 -4.23
C THR A 102 -13.07 -14.17 -5.68
N VAL A 103 -11.95 -14.75 -6.11
CA VAL A 103 -11.78 -15.33 -7.45
C VAL A 103 -12.80 -16.44 -7.68
N ARG A 104 -12.97 -17.35 -6.72
CA ARG A 104 -13.94 -18.44 -6.83
C ARG A 104 -15.38 -17.95 -6.98
N ARG A 105 -15.76 -16.89 -6.25
CA ARG A 105 -17.09 -16.26 -6.34
C ARG A 105 -17.34 -15.59 -7.69
N ARG A 106 -16.30 -15.10 -8.36
CA ARG A 106 -16.39 -14.47 -9.69
C ARG A 106 -16.44 -15.47 -10.84
N GLN A 107 -16.13 -16.74 -10.60
CA GLN A 107 -16.26 -17.79 -11.60
C GLN A 107 -17.71 -18.29 -11.65
N PRO A 108 -18.28 -18.47 -12.86
CA PRO A 108 -19.58 -19.13 -13.00
C PRO A 108 -19.54 -20.54 -12.38
N PRO A 109 -20.67 -21.07 -11.88
CA PRO A 109 -20.71 -22.41 -11.33
C PRO A 109 -20.17 -23.40 -12.35
N ALA A 110 -19.29 -24.31 -11.91
CA ALA A 110 -18.75 -25.34 -12.77
C ALA A 110 -19.91 -26.11 -13.40
N ARG A 111 -19.92 -26.26 -14.73
CA ARG A 111 -20.88 -27.13 -15.41
C ARG A 111 -20.74 -28.50 -14.78
N ARG A 112 -21.79 -28.99 -14.10
CA ARG A 112 -21.86 -30.41 -13.72
C ARG A 112 -21.71 -31.18 -15.01
N GLN A 113 -20.63 -31.96 -15.14
CA GLN A 113 -20.60 -33.01 -16.15
C GLN A 113 -21.78 -33.92 -15.83
N ALA A 114 -22.71 -34.05 -16.77
CA ALA A 114 -23.77 -35.02 -16.67
C ALA A 114 -23.11 -36.39 -16.49
N ALA A 115 -23.58 -37.15 -15.50
CA ALA A 115 -23.15 -38.54 -15.34
C ALA A 115 -23.38 -39.27 -16.68
N PRO A 116 -22.43 -40.09 -17.15
CA PRO A 116 -22.66 -40.88 -18.36
C PRO A 116 -23.91 -41.75 -18.15
N ASP A 117 -24.83 -41.70 -19.11
CA ASP A 117 -26.02 -42.55 -19.13
C ASP A 117 -25.59 -44.00 -18.87
N ARG A 118 -26.10 -44.57 -17.78
CA ARG A 118 -26.03 -46.02 -17.58
C ARG A 118 -26.90 -46.65 -18.66
N ILE A 119 -26.27 -47.22 -19.67
CA ILE A 119 -26.93 -48.05 -20.70
C ILE A 119 -27.49 -49.30 -19.99
N PRO A 120 -28.72 -49.75 -20.33
CA PRO A 120 -29.45 -50.81 -19.64
C PRO A 120 -28.76 -52.19 -19.64
#